data_AF-A0A1P8BC93-F1
#
_entry.id   AF-A0A1P8BC93-F1
#
_cell.length_a   1.000
_cell.length_b   1.000
_cell.length_c   1.000
_cell.angle_alpha   90.00
_cell.angle_beta   90.00
_cell.angle_gamma   90.00
#
_symmetry.space_group_name_H-M   'P 1'
#
loop_
_entity.id
_entity.type
_entity.pdbx_description
1 polymer ?
#
loop_
_entity_poly.entity_id
_entity_poly.type
_entity_poly.pdbx_seq_one_letter_code
_entity_poly.pdbx_strand_id
1 'polypeptide(L)'
;MNSFNTHDDTQKIVEKYTKSNVDIHTFNQSKYPRVVADEFVPWPSKGKTDKDGWYPPGHGDVFPSLMNSGKLDAFLSQGKEYVFIANSDNLGAIVDLKILKHLIQNKNEYCMEVTPKTLADVKGGTLISYEGKVQLLEIAQVPDEHVNEFKSIEKFKIFNTNNLWVNLKAIKKLVEADALKMEIIPNPKEVDGVKVLQLETAAGAAIRFFDNAIGVNVPRSRFLPVKATSDLLLVQSDLYTLVDGFVTRNKARTNPTNPAIELGPEFKKVASFLSRFKSIPSIVELDSLKVSGDVWFGSGVVLKGKVTVKANAGTKLEIPDNAVLENKDINGPEDL
;
A
#
# COMPACT_ATOMS: atom_id res chain seq x y z
N MET A 1 7.85 -10.26 -5.46
CA MET A 1 7.92 -11.09 -4.24
C MET A 1 6.50 -11.48 -3.88
N ASN A 2 6.20 -12.77 -3.82
CA ASN A 2 4.88 -13.30 -3.48
C ASN A 2 4.90 -13.92 -2.07
N SER A 3 3.75 -14.39 -1.61
CA SER A 3 3.64 -15.26 -0.44
C SER A 3 2.89 -16.54 -0.83
N PHE A 4 2.86 -17.52 0.07
CA PHE A 4 2.02 -18.71 -0.11
C PHE A 4 0.52 -18.39 -0.26
N ASN A 5 0.05 -17.20 0.15
CA ASN A 5 -1.33 -16.77 -0.03
C ASN A 5 -1.61 -16.11 -1.38
N THR A 6 -0.57 -15.70 -2.13
CA THR A 6 -0.72 -14.87 -3.33
C THR A 6 -0.05 -15.43 -4.57
N HIS A 7 0.75 -16.50 -4.41
CA HIS A 7 1.55 -17.06 -5.50
C HIS A 7 0.69 -17.50 -6.68
N ASP A 8 -0.29 -18.36 -6.45
CA ASP A 8 -1.07 -19.01 -7.50
C ASP A 8 -1.88 -18.00 -8.32
N ASP A 9 -2.49 -17.03 -7.65
CA ASP A 9 -3.24 -15.97 -8.33
C ASP A 9 -2.32 -15.03 -9.11
N THR A 10 -1.10 -14.78 -8.61
CA THR A 10 -0.10 -14.00 -9.36
C THR A 10 0.33 -14.72 -10.63
N GLN A 11 0.59 -16.04 -10.56
CA GLN A 11 1.01 -16.84 -11.71
C GLN A 11 0.01 -16.78 -12.86
N LYS A 12 -1.29 -16.94 -12.57
CA LYS A 12 -2.38 -16.85 -13.56
C LYS A 12 -2.38 -15.53 -14.35
N ILE A 13 -1.90 -14.44 -13.74
CA ILE A 13 -1.81 -13.13 -14.38
C ILE A 13 -0.52 -13.01 -15.19
N VAL A 14 0.63 -13.38 -14.62
CA VAL A 14 1.93 -13.17 -15.26
C VAL A 14 2.21 -14.12 -16.43
N GLU A 15 1.59 -15.30 -16.47
CA GLU A 15 1.69 -16.27 -17.58
C GLU A 15 1.35 -15.66 -18.94
N LYS A 16 0.42 -14.69 -18.95
CA LYS A 16 -0.01 -13.95 -20.16
C LYS A 16 1.13 -13.18 -20.82
N TYR A 17 2.20 -12.90 -20.08
CA TYR A 17 3.31 -12.06 -20.53
C TYR A 17 4.54 -12.85 -20.98
N THR A 18 4.45 -14.19 -21.14
CA THR A 18 5.59 -15.04 -21.54
C THR A 18 6.27 -14.62 -22.86
N LYS A 19 5.52 -13.96 -23.77
CA LYS A 19 6.05 -13.44 -25.05
C LYS A 19 6.33 -11.93 -25.04
N SER A 20 6.21 -11.29 -23.89
CA SER A 20 6.45 -9.86 -23.74
C SER A 20 7.93 -9.57 -23.63
N ASN A 21 8.35 -8.36 -24.01
CA ASN A 21 9.73 -7.91 -23.85
C ASN A 21 10.02 -7.47 -22.40
N VAL A 22 9.79 -8.36 -21.45
CA VAL A 22 10.08 -8.15 -20.02
C VAL A 22 10.23 -9.50 -19.31
N ASP A 23 11.33 -9.67 -18.59
CA ASP A 23 11.57 -10.87 -17.78
C ASP A 23 10.89 -10.72 -16.42
N ILE A 24 9.84 -11.52 -16.19
CA ILE A 24 9.08 -11.49 -14.94
C ILE A 24 9.60 -12.57 -14.01
N HIS A 25 10.25 -12.15 -12.92
CA HIS A 25 10.73 -13.05 -11.88
C HIS A 25 9.76 -13.12 -10.70
N THR A 26 9.36 -14.33 -10.32
CA THR A 26 8.61 -14.59 -9.08
C THR A 26 9.45 -15.40 -8.09
N PHE A 27 9.25 -15.14 -6.80
CA PHE A 27 9.75 -15.95 -5.68
C PHE A 27 8.82 -15.74 -4.49
N ASN A 28 8.70 -16.75 -3.63
CA ASN A 28 7.96 -16.63 -2.38
C ASN A 28 8.88 -16.13 -1.28
N GLN A 29 8.34 -15.24 -0.46
CA GLN A 29 8.94 -14.86 0.80
C GLN A 29 8.77 -15.97 1.86
N SER A 30 9.40 -15.79 3.02
CA SER A 30 9.34 -16.72 4.14
C SER A 30 7.90 -17.02 4.59
N LYS A 31 7.70 -18.21 5.16
CA LYS A 31 6.44 -18.67 5.76
C LYS A 31 6.69 -19.03 7.22
N TYR A 32 6.31 -18.17 8.14
CA TYR A 32 6.52 -18.35 9.59
C TYR A 32 5.27 -18.89 10.28
N PRO A 33 5.43 -19.67 11.36
CA PRO A 33 4.29 -20.20 12.10
C PRO A 33 3.68 -19.10 12.98
N ARG A 34 2.35 -18.95 12.93
CA ARG A 34 1.65 -18.12 13.92
C ARG A 34 1.90 -18.69 15.31
N VAL A 35 2.02 -17.82 16.31
CA VAL A 35 2.23 -18.22 17.70
C VAL A 35 0.92 -18.06 18.45
N VAL A 36 0.46 -19.08 19.17
CA VAL A 36 -0.73 -18.96 20.03
C VAL A 36 -0.38 -18.03 21.19
N ALA A 37 -1.13 -16.94 21.35
CA ALA A 37 -0.76 -15.85 22.27
C ALA A 37 -0.76 -16.30 23.73
N ASP A 38 -1.75 -17.10 24.12
CA ASP A 38 -1.93 -17.53 25.52
C ASP A 38 -0.90 -18.57 25.97
N GLU A 39 -0.32 -19.33 25.03
CA GLU A 39 0.58 -20.46 25.31
C GLU A 39 2.00 -20.26 24.81
N PHE A 40 2.22 -19.25 23.96
CA PHE A 40 3.49 -18.94 23.32
C PHE A 40 4.12 -20.11 22.54
N VAL A 41 3.28 -20.95 21.92
CA VAL A 41 3.71 -22.09 21.09
C VAL A 41 3.35 -21.87 19.62
N PRO A 42 4.16 -22.37 18.66
CA PRO A 42 3.79 -22.39 17.25
C PRO A 42 2.46 -23.13 17.06
N TRP A 43 1.48 -22.47 16.45
CA TRP A 43 0.16 -23.05 16.21
C TRP A 43 0.20 -24.32 15.35
N PRO A 44 1.09 -24.45 14.33
CA PRO A 44 1.29 -25.72 13.63
C PRO A 44 1.70 -26.88 14.53
N SER A 45 2.44 -26.65 15.61
CA SER A 45 2.80 -27.68 16.59
C SER A 45 1.60 -28.18 17.39
N LYS A 46 0.48 -27.44 17.41
CA LYS A 46 -0.80 -27.85 17.97
C LYS A 46 -1.73 -28.55 16.95
N GLY A 47 -1.19 -28.90 15.78
CA GLY A 47 -1.94 -29.58 14.71
C GLY A 47 -2.59 -28.67 13.68
N LYS A 48 -2.56 -27.33 13.86
CA LYS A 48 -3.06 -26.37 12.86
C LYS A 48 -2.01 -26.14 11.77
N THR A 49 -1.78 -27.14 10.93
CA THR A 49 -0.74 -27.12 9.87
C THR A 49 -1.24 -26.58 8.53
N ASP A 50 -2.57 -26.36 8.40
CA ASP A 50 -3.20 -25.68 7.27
C ASP A 50 -2.70 -24.23 7.12
N LYS A 51 -3.14 -23.53 6.06
CA LYS A 51 -2.68 -22.16 5.75
C LYS A 51 -2.80 -21.18 6.93
N ASP A 52 -3.80 -21.38 7.79
CA ASP A 52 -4.10 -20.47 8.89
C ASP A 52 -3.15 -20.67 10.08
N GLY A 53 -2.40 -21.77 10.13
CA GLY A 53 -1.27 -21.93 11.04
C GLY A 53 -0.07 -21.03 10.73
N TRP A 54 -0.04 -20.35 9.59
CA TRP A 54 1.15 -19.66 9.08
C TRP A 54 0.87 -18.24 8.60
N TYR A 55 1.93 -17.46 8.41
CA TYR A 55 1.87 -16.10 7.87
C TYR A 55 3.19 -15.72 7.18
N PRO A 56 3.17 -14.81 6.20
CA PRO A 56 4.38 -14.14 5.74
C PRO A 56 4.85 -13.10 6.78
N PRO A 57 6.15 -13.03 7.15
CA PRO A 57 6.64 -12.20 8.25
C PRO A 57 6.84 -10.72 7.91
N GLY A 58 5.88 -10.13 7.19
CA GLY A 58 5.91 -8.74 6.77
C GLY A 58 6.90 -8.47 5.62
N HIS A 59 6.90 -7.24 5.13
CA HIS A 59 7.69 -6.86 3.96
C HIS A 59 9.19 -6.68 4.25
N GLY A 60 9.60 -6.61 5.52
CA GLY A 60 11.03 -6.60 5.90
C GLY A 60 11.77 -7.89 5.53
N ASP A 61 11.04 -8.98 5.31
CA ASP A 61 11.58 -10.25 4.81
C ASP A 61 12.04 -10.19 3.34
N VAL A 62 11.80 -9.08 2.63
CA VAL A 62 12.26 -8.90 1.25
C VAL A 62 13.77 -9.07 1.09
N PHE A 63 14.56 -8.62 2.07
CA PHE A 63 16.03 -8.70 1.99
C PHE A 63 16.54 -10.14 2.11
N PRO A 64 16.23 -10.90 3.19
CA PRO A 64 16.63 -12.30 3.27
C PRO A 64 15.97 -13.15 2.18
N SER A 65 14.70 -12.95 1.83
CA SER A 65 14.03 -13.75 0.80
C SER A 65 14.57 -13.51 -0.61
N LEU A 66 14.95 -12.28 -0.96
CA LEU A 66 15.60 -12.00 -2.23
C LEU A 66 16.96 -12.71 -2.32
N MET A 67 17.72 -12.72 -1.22
CA MET A 67 19.00 -13.43 -1.13
C MET A 67 18.80 -14.96 -1.19
N ASN A 68 17.92 -15.52 -0.35
CA ASN A 68 17.63 -16.96 -0.29
C ASN A 68 17.09 -17.51 -1.62
N SER A 69 16.43 -16.68 -2.42
CA SER A 69 15.94 -17.07 -3.75
C SER A 69 17.05 -17.23 -4.80
N GLY A 70 18.29 -16.84 -4.50
CA GLY A 70 19.41 -16.78 -5.45
C GLY A 70 19.30 -15.65 -6.47
N LYS A 71 18.17 -14.91 -6.51
CA LYS A 71 17.95 -13.82 -7.47
C LYS A 71 18.85 -12.63 -7.23
N LEU A 72 19.20 -12.34 -5.97
CA LEU A 72 20.13 -11.27 -5.64
C LEU A 72 21.47 -11.45 -6.38
N ASP A 73 22.08 -12.63 -6.26
CA ASP A 73 23.36 -12.94 -6.90
C ASP A 73 23.23 -13.00 -8.43
N ALA A 74 22.11 -13.52 -8.94
CA ALA A 74 21.82 -13.51 -10.37
C ALA A 74 21.71 -12.09 -10.96
N PHE A 75 21.11 -11.14 -10.24
CA PHE A 75 21.04 -9.75 -10.70
C PHE A 75 22.38 -9.02 -10.57
N LEU A 76 23.14 -9.29 -9.50
CA LEU A 76 24.49 -8.76 -9.35
C LEU A 76 25.41 -9.25 -10.49
N SER A 77 25.34 -10.52 -10.87
CA SER A 77 26.15 -11.08 -11.97
C SER A 77 25.79 -10.51 -13.34
N GLN A 78 24.55 -10.00 -13.50
CA GLN A 78 24.11 -9.24 -14.67
C GLN A 78 24.50 -7.75 -14.63
N GLY A 79 25.24 -7.31 -13.61
CA GLY A 79 25.68 -5.93 -13.45
C GLY A 79 24.59 -4.97 -12.93
N LYS A 80 23.51 -5.48 -12.32
CA LYS A 80 22.53 -4.62 -11.65
C LYS A 80 23.10 -4.07 -10.34
N GLU A 81 22.87 -2.79 -10.07
CA GLU A 81 23.39 -2.13 -8.86
C GLU A 81 22.32 -1.85 -7.80
N TYR A 82 21.09 -1.55 -8.21
CA TYR A 82 19.99 -1.18 -7.32
C TYR A 82 18.73 -2.00 -7.64
N VAL A 83 17.90 -2.18 -6.61
CA VAL A 83 16.52 -2.64 -6.72
C VAL A 83 15.57 -1.52 -6.31
N PHE A 84 14.51 -1.32 -7.09
CA PHE A 84 13.38 -0.49 -6.72
C PHE A 84 12.26 -1.38 -6.18
N ILE A 85 11.89 -1.17 -4.92
CA ILE A 85 10.88 -1.93 -4.18
C ILE A 85 9.67 -1.03 -3.97
N ALA A 86 8.49 -1.52 -4.30
CA ALA A 86 7.23 -0.84 -4.05
C ALA A 86 6.11 -1.86 -3.82
N ASN A 87 4.99 -1.38 -3.27
CA ASN A 87 3.77 -2.18 -3.15
C ASN A 87 3.21 -2.49 -4.53
N SER A 88 2.74 -3.72 -4.76
CA SER A 88 2.12 -4.12 -6.03
C SER A 88 0.78 -3.42 -6.31
N ASP A 89 0.17 -2.82 -5.29
CA ASP A 89 -1.06 -2.02 -5.37
C ASP A 89 -0.81 -0.50 -5.46
N ASN A 90 0.45 -0.03 -5.50
CA ASN A 90 0.77 1.39 -5.69
C ASN A 90 1.03 1.70 -7.17
N LEU A 91 0.04 2.25 -7.86
CA LEU A 91 0.11 2.55 -9.30
C LEU A 91 0.99 3.77 -9.61
N GLY A 92 1.29 4.60 -8.61
CA GLY A 92 2.19 5.75 -8.74
C GLY A 92 3.68 5.36 -8.70
N ALA A 93 4.00 4.15 -8.24
CA ALA A 93 5.38 3.69 -8.08
C ALA A 93 6.00 3.23 -9.41
N ILE A 94 6.32 4.19 -10.27
CA ILE A 94 7.00 3.94 -11.55
C ILE A 94 8.51 4.16 -11.43
N VAL A 95 9.30 3.57 -12.31
CA VAL A 95 10.76 3.79 -12.33
C VAL A 95 11.07 5.25 -12.65
N ASP A 96 11.86 5.92 -11.79
CA ASP A 96 12.39 7.26 -12.02
C ASP A 96 13.92 7.25 -12.05
N LEU A 97 14.49 7.45 -13.24
CA LEU A 97 15.94 7.42 -13.45
C LEU A 97 16.68 8.61 -12.82
N LYS A 98 15.98 9.71 -12.49
CA LYS A 98 16.62 10.84 -11.81
C LYS A 98 16.98 10.46 -10.38
N ILE A 99 16.09 9.73 -9.70
CA ILE A 99 16.35 9.17 -8.37
C ILE A 99 17.52 8.20 -8.48
N LEU A 100 17.43 7.18 -9.34
CA LEU A 100 18.49 6.18 -9.50
C LEU A 100 19.86 6.81 -9.80
N LYS A 101 19.92 7.78 -10.71
CA LYS A 101 21.15 8.51 -11.05
C LYS A 101 21.75 9.21 -9.84
N HIS A 102 20.93 9.86 -9.01
CA HIS A 102 21.39 10.52 -7.79
C HIS A 102 22.04 9.51 -6.82
N LEU A 103 21.41 8.34 -6.63
CA LEU A 103 21.92 7.30 -5.72
C LEU A 103 23.28 6.75 -6.19
N ILE A 104 23.44 6.52 -7.49
CA ILE A 104 24.71 6.06 -8.08
C ILE A 104 25.80 7.12 -7.89
N GLN A 105 25.51 8.38 -8.20
CA GLN A 105 26.49 9.47 -8.13
C GLN A 105 26.98 9.73 -6.70
N ASN A 106 26.08 9.62 -5.72
CA ASN A 106 26.38 9.90 -4.31
C ASN A 106 26.68 8.64 -3.51
N LYS A 107 26.62 7.44 -4.12
CA LYS A 107 26.82 6.14 -3.45
C LYS A 107 25.90 5.97 -2.23
N ASN A 108 24.61 6.27 -2.38
CA ASN A 108 23.62 6.06 -1.32
C ASN A 108 23.22 4.57 -1.28
N GLU A 109 23.43 3.85 -0.18
CA GLU A 109 23.07 2.43 -0.16
C GLU A 109 21.54 2.20 -0.05
N TYR A 110 20.80 3.17 0.48
CA TYR A 110 19.35 3.10 0.66
C TYR A 110 18.70 4.48 0.48
N CYS A 111 17.59 4.53 -0.25
CA CYS A 111 16.77 5.71 -0.37
C CYS A 111 15.29 5.35 -0.19
N MET A 112 14.62 6.07 0.71
CA MET A 112 13.17 5.99 0.90
C MET A 112 12.51 7.21 0.27
N GLU A 113 11.61 6.99 -0.68
CA GLU A 113 10.77 8.09 -1.14
C GLU A 113 9.77 8.43 -0.03
N VAL A 114 9.75 9.71 0.33
CA VAL A 114 8.78 10.27 1.26
C VAL A 114 7.94 11.30 0.52
N THR A 115 6.73 11.54 0.99
CA THR A 115 5.88 12.59 0.42
C THR A 115 5.24 13.41 1.55
N PRO A 116 4.81 14.67 1.30
CA PRO A 116 4.24 15.50 2.36
C PRO A 116 3.02 14.84 3.01
N LYS A 117 2.94 14.90 4.35
CA LYS A 117 1.79 14.39 5.09
C LYS A 117 0.53 15.22 4.79
N THR A 118 -0.58 14.53 4.63
CA THR A 118 -1.93 15.10 4.69
C THR A 118 -2.62 14.68 5.98
N LEU A 119 -3.82 15.20 6.25
CA LEU A 119 -4.64 14.79 7.40
C LEU A 119 -4.97 13.28 7.40
N ALA A 120 -4.94 12.63 6.23
CA ALA A 120 -5.14 11.19 6.11
C ALA A 120 -3.90 10.36 6.52
N ASP A 121 -2.71 10.97 6.53
CA ASP A 121 -1.42 10.26 6.69
C ASP A 121 -0.84 10.40 8.11
N VAL A 122 -1.60 10.95 9.06
CA VAL A 122 -1.11 11.30 10.42
C VAL A 122 -0.58 10.10 11.21
N LYS A 123 -1.00 8.88 10.87
CA LYS A 123 -0.54 7.63 11.51
C LYS A 123 0.63 6.96 10.78
N GLY A 124 0.99 7.42 9.58
CA GLY A 124 2.06 6.81 8.80
C GLY A 124 3.45 7.11 9.37
N GLY A 125 4.35 6.12 9.25
CA GLY A 125 5.74 6.25 9.64
C GLY A 125 6.46 7.41 8.94
N THR A 126 7.37 8.05 9.66
CA THR A 126 8.14 9.23 9.21
C THR A 126 9.63 8.95 9.31
N LEU A 127 10.41 9.62 8.45
CA LEU A 127 11.87 9.64 8.63
C LEU A 127 12.25 10.67 9.68
N ILE A 128 13.21 10.31 10.53
CA ILE A 128 13.83 11.17 11.52
C ILE A 128 15.36 11.02 11.48
N SER A 129 16.06 12.02 12.02
CA SER A 129 17.47 11.88 12.39
C SER A 129 17.57 11.45 13.84
N TYR A 130 18.30 10.38 14.11
CA TYR A 130 18.49 9.83 15.45
C TYR A 130 19.86 9.15 15.53
N GLU A 131 20.64 9.44 16.57
CA GLU A 131 21.99 8.87 16.77
C GLU A 131 22.92 8.98 15.54
N GLY A 132 22.83 10.10 14.81
CA GLY A 132 23.66 10.35 13.63
C GLY A 132 23.25 9.57 12.37
N LYS A 133 22.16 8.80 12.41
CA LYS A 133 21.61 8.07 11.26
C LYS A 133 20.17 8.48 10.95
N VAL A 134 19.73 8.22 9.73
CA VAL A 134 18.32 8.31 9.38
C VAL A 134 17.63 7.00 9.76
N GLN A 135 16.44 7.07 10.36
CA GLN A 135 15.64 5.89 10.67
C GLN A 135 14.15 6.15 10.45
N LEU A 136 13.40 5.07 10.24
CA LEU A 136 11.94 5.08 10.19
C LEU A 136 11.40 5.03 11.61
N LEU A 137 10.60 6.03 11.98
CA LEU A 137 9.82 6.03 13.22
C LEU A 137 8.36 5.70 12.90
N GLU A 138 7.89 4.59 13.42
CA GLU A 138 6.50 4.14 13.37
C GLU A 138 5.77 4.44 14.67
N ILE A 139 4.44 4.60 14.61
CA ILE A 139 3.62 4.91 15.80
C ILE A 139 3.77 3.87 16.93
N ALA A 140 4.02 2.60 16.58
CA ALA A 140 4.19 1.52 17.54
C ALA A 140 5.47 1.66 18.39
N GLN A 141 6.41 2.50 17.97
CA GLN A 141 7.67 2.78 18.67
C GLN A 141 7.57 4.04 19.55
N VAL A 142 6.46 4.77 19.47
CA VAL A 142 6.25 6.04 20.16
C VAL A 142 5.53 5.79 21.49
N PRO A 143 6.10 6.21 22.64
CA PRO A 143 5.41 6.15 23.92
C PRO A 143 4.07 6.92 23.89
N ASP A 144 3.06 6.42 24.62
CA ASP A 144 1.68 6.96 24.57
C ASP A 144 1.61 8.47 24.82
N GLU A 145 2.45 8.99 25.71
CA GLU A 145 2.55 10.42 26.05
C GLU A 145 2.97 11.32 24.86
N HIS A 146 3.67 10.77 23.87
CA HIS A 146 4.16 11.50 22.70
C HIS A 146 3.37 11.24 21.41
N VAL A 147 2.34 10.39 21.45
CA VAL A 147 1.55 10.00 20.26
C VAL A 147 0.89 11.21 19.58
N ASN A 148 0.42 12.19 20.34
CA ASN A 148 -0.19 13.40 19.77
C ASN A 148 0.83 14.27 19.04
N GLU A 149 2.06 14.32 19.54
CA GLU A 149 3.17 15.03 18.90
C GLU A 149 3.61 14.31 17.62
N PHE A 150 3.64 12.97 17.63
CA PHE A 150 3.91 12.15 16.44
C PHE A 150 2.87 12.37 15.32
N LYS A 151 1.60 12.50 15.69
CA LYS A 151 0.51 12.78 14.74
C LYS A 151 0.50 14.21 14.22
N SER A 152 1.25 15.12 14.84
CA SER A 152 1.31 16.51 14.39
C SER A 152 2.05 16.61 13.06
N ILE A 153 1.33 17.05 12.03
CA ILE A 153 1.89 17.35 10.70
C ILE A 153 2.83 18.57 10.74
N GLU A 154 2.81 19.37 11.80
CA GLU A 154 3.76 20.48 11.98
C GLU A 154 5.13 19.98 12.43
N LYS A 155 5.17 18.95 13.28
CA LYS A 155 6.41 18.33 13.76
C LYS A 155 6.96 17.33 12.75
N PHE A 156 6.13 16.42 12.27
CA PHE A 156 6.49 15.38 11.31
C PHE A 156 5.77 15.62 9.99
N LYS A 157 6.46 16.30 9.05
CA LYS A 157 5.87 16.82 7.81
C LYS A 157 5.84 15.83 6.65
N ILE A 158 6.52 14.69 6.77
CA ILE A 158 6.73 13.71 5.71
C ILE A 158 6.27 12.33 6.17
N PHE A 159 5.91 11.45 5.24
CA PHE A 159 5.68 10.04 5.54
C PHE A 159 6.26 9.12 4.47
N ASN A 160 6.53 7.89 4.88
CA ASN A 160 7.06 6.83 4.03
C ASN A 160 6.02 6.37 2.99
N THR A 161 6.39 6.41 1.71
CA THR A 161 5.54 5.91 0.60
C THR A 161 5.66 4.40 0.40
N ASN A 162 6.64 3.76 1.04
CA ASN A 162 7.12 2.40 0.79
C ASN A 162 7.66 2.16 -0.63
N ASN A 163 8.02 3.23 -1.34
CA ASN A 163 8.84 3.20 -2.55
C ASN A 163 10.32 3.33 -2.11
N LEU A 164 11.09 2.25 -2.25
CA LEU A 164 12.42 2.10 -1.66
C LEU A 164 13.42 1.74 -2.74
N TRP A 165 14.54 2.43 -2.79
CA TRP A 165 15.64 2.15 -3.70
C TRP A 165 16.82 1.67 -2.88
N VAL A 166 17.30 0.46 -3.15
CA VAL A 166 18.30 -0.19 -2.29
C VAL A 166 19.42 -0.78 -3.12
N ASN A 167 20.66 -0.52 -2.73
CA ASN A 167 21.84 -1.05 -3.39
C ASN A 167 21.96 -2.57 -3.15
N LEU A 168 22.08 -3.35 -4.23
CA LEU A 168 22.10 -4.81 -4.16
C LEU A 168 23.33 -5.37 -3.42
N LYS A 169 24.49 -4.72 -3.57
CA LYS A 169 25.73 -5.13 -2.86
C LYS A 169 25.59 -4.88 -1.36
N ALA A 170 24.98 -3.77 -0.98
CA ALA A 170 24.70 -3.46 0.43
C ALA A 170 23.72 -4.46 1.05
N ILE A 171 22.66 -4.86 0.32
CA ILE A 171 21.76 -5.93 0.78
C ILE A 171 22.55 -7.22 1.05
N LYS A 172 23.38 -7.68 0.10
CA LYS A 172 24.19 -8.90 0.26
C LYS A 172 25.07 -8.83 1.52
N LYS A 173 25.87 -7.76 1.64
CA LYS A 173 26.75 -7.47 2.78
C LYS A 173 26.02 -7.58 4.12
N LEU A 174 24.87 -6.90 4.24
CA LEU A 174 24.15 -6.79 5.50
C LEU A 174 23.36 -8.06 5.86
N VAL A 175 22.83 -8.78 4.88
CA VAL A 175 22.13 -10.05 5.13
C VAL A 175 23.12 -11.16 5.48
N GLU A 176 24.25 -11.27 4.77
CA GLU A 176 25.31 -12.27 5.07
C GLU A 176 25.91 -12.07 6.47
N ALA A 177 26.06 -10.81 6.89
CA ALA A 177 26.55 -10.46 8.22
C ALA A 177 25.47 -10.54 9.32
N ASP A 178 24.22 -10.91 8.99
CA ASP A 178 23.08 -10.90 9.91
C ASP A 178 22.92 -9.55 10.64
N ALA A 179 23.18 -8.45 9.94
CA ALA A 179 23.23 -7.09 10.50
C ALA A 179 21.87 -6.38 10.52
N LEU A 180 20.88 -6.90 9.79
CA LEU A 180 19.55 -6.30 9.65
C LEU A 180 18.66 -6.64 10.87
N LYS A 181 18.78 -5.85 11.94
CA LYS A 181 18.02 -6.00 13.19
C LYS A 181 16.82 -5.04 13.28
N MET A 182 15.90 -5.10 12.32
CA MET A 182 14.71 -4.25 12.31
C MET A 182 13.84 -4.43 13.56
N GLU A 183 13.10 -3.39 13.93
CA GLU A 183 12.10 -3.48 15.00
C GLU A 183 11.05 -4.56 14.68
N ILE A 184 10.76 -5.36 15.70
CA ILE A 184 9.71 -6.37 15.63
C ILE A 184 8.35 -5.67 15.75
N ILE A 185 7.45 -6.00 14.84
CA ILE A 185 6.06 -5.55 14.83
C ILE A 185 5.20 -6.71 15.31
N PRO A 186 4.81 -6.74 16.60
CA PRO A 186 3.83 -7.71 17.07
C PRO A 186 2.45 -7.33 16.54
N ASN A 187 1.83 -8.25 15.80
CA ASN A 187 0.51 -8.08 15.22
C ASN A 187 -0.46 -9.08 15.87
N PRO A 188 -1.04 -8.74 17.04
CA PRO A 188 -2.01 -9.59 17.71
C PRO A 188 -3.28 -9.68 16.86
N LYS A 189 -3.73 -10.91 16.63
CA LYS A 189 -4.94 -11.23 15.86
C LYS A 189 -5.73 -12.33 16.54
N GLU A 190 -6.98 -12.46 16.13
CA GLU A 190 -7.81 -13.62 16.45
C GLU A 190 -8.14 -14.35 15.15
N VAL A 191 -7.88 -15.65 15.11
CA VAL A 191 -8.15 -16.51 13.95
C VAL A 191 -8.82 -17.76 14.47
N ASP A 192 -9.99 -18.10 13.91
CA ASP A 192 -10.82 -19.23 14.36
C ASP A 192 -11.10 -19.21 15.88
N GLY A 193 -11.26 -18.02 16.47
CA GLY A 193 -11.48 -17.83 17.90
C GLY A 193 -10.22 -17.98 18.78
N VAL A 194 -9.05 -18.22 18.18
CA VAL A 194 -7.76 -18.35 18.88
C VAL A 194 -6.98 -17.05 18.75
N LYS A 195 -6.55 -16.49 19.89
CA LYS A 195 -5.63 -15.34 19.91
C LYS A 195 -4.24 -15.79 19.48
N VAL A 196 -3.68 -15.12 18.48
CA VAL A 196 -2.39 -15.43 17.88
C VAL A 196 -1.53 -14.18 17.72
N LEU A 197 -0.22 -14.36 17.76
CA LEU A 197 0.79 -13.36 17.45
C LEU A 197 1.42 -13.66 16.09
N GLN A 198 1.53 -12.61 15.28
CA GLN A 198 2.35 -12.57 14.07
C GLN A 198 3.50 -11.59 14.34
N LEU A 199 4.73 -12.02 14.15
CA LEU A 199 5.94 -11.22 14.35
C LEU A 199 6.48 -10.83 12.99
N GLU A 200 6.36 -9.55 12.67
CA GLU A 200 6.71 -9.02 11.35
C GLU A 200 7.83 -7.99 11.47
N THR A 201 8.45 -7.65 10.34
CA THR A 201 9.35 -6.50 10.23
C THR A 201 8.97 -5.66 9.02
N ALA A 202 9.33 -4.37 9.04
CA ALA A 202 9.10 -3.45 7.94
C ALA A 202 10.38 -3.22 7.13
N ALA A 203 10.30 -3.33 5.80
CA ALA A 203 11.42 -3.05 4.89
C ALA A 203 12.02 -1.66 5.09
N GLY A 204 11.16 -0.66 5.37
CA GLY A 204 11.58 0.72 5.65
C GLY A 204 12.39 0.87 6.94
N ALA A 205 12.18 0.02 7.94
CA ALA A 205 12.94 0.05 9.19
C ALA A 205 14.41 -0.35 8.99
N ALA A 206 14.72 -1.05 7.89
CA ALA A 206 16.08 -1.45 7.57
C ALA A 206 17.00 -0.26 7.24
N ILE A 207 16.44 0.90 6.88
CA ILE A 207 17.20 2.08 6.40
C ILE A 207 18.36 2.48 7.32
N ARG A 208 18.23 2.32 8.65
CA ARG A 208 19.26 2.68 9.63
C ARG A 208 20.53 1.83 9.57
N PHE A 209 20.46 0.66 8.94
CA PHE A 209 21.59 -0.27 8.80
C PHE A 209 22.43 -0.01 7.55
N PHE A 210 21.91 0.80 6.63
CA PHE A 210 22.58 1.11 5.37
C PHE A 210 23.42 2.37 5.48
N ASP A 211 24.57 2.37 4.83
CA ASP A 211 25.46 3.52 4.81
C ASP A 211 24.95 4.60 3.85
N ASN A 212 25.14 5.87 4.24
CA ASN A 212 24.74 7.03 3.42
C ASN A 212 23.26 6.96 2.97
N ALA A 213 22.39 6.47 3.85
CA ALA A 213 20.97 6.35 3.59
C ALA A 213 20.26 7.71 3.61
N ILE A 214 19.28 7.90 2.72
CA ILE A 214 18.58 9.19 2.55
C ILE A 214 17.07 9.02 2.39
N GLY A 215 16.34 10.11 2.62
CA GLY A 215 14.98 10.29 2.11
C GLY A 215 14.97 11.19 0.89
N VAL A 216 14.09 10.92 -0.08
CA VAL A 216 13.81 11.84 -1.20
C VAL A 216 12.36 12.26 -1.17
N ASN A 217 12.11 13.57 -1.13
CA ASN A 217 10.75 14.10 -1.10
C ASN A 217 10.17 14.15 -2.52
N VAL A 218 9.16 13.33 -2.78
CA VAL A 218 8.54 13.15 -4.10
C VAL A 218 7.12 13.74 -4.14
N PRO A 219 6.64 14.16 -5.34
CA PRO A 219 5.24 14.53 -5.49
C PRO A 219 4.33 13.33 -5.20
N ARG A 220 3.15 13.63 -4.66
CA ARG A 220 2.16 12.60 -4.28
C ARG A 220 1.68 11.74 -5.46
N SER A 221 1.92 12.17 -6.70
CA SER A 221 1.69 11.36 -7.90
C SER A 221 2.45 10.02 -7.90
N ARG A 222 3.52 9.89 -7.11
CA ARG A 222 4.27 8.63 -6.93
C ARG A 222 3.69 7.73 -5.82
N PHE A 223 2.66 8.21 -5.13
CA PHE A 223 1.98 7.52 -4.04
C PHE A 223 0.47 7.46 -4.31
N LEU A 224 0.07 6.45 -5.08
CA LEU A 224 -1.31 6.13 -5.44
C LEU A 224 -1.62 4.67 -5.06
N PRO A 225 -1.64 4.33 -3.74
CA PRO A 225 -1.95 2.99 -3.26
C PRO A 225 -3.45 2.69 -3.33
N VAL A 226 -3.80 1.39 -3.32
CA VAL A 226 -5.18 0.92 -3.22
C VAL A 226 -5.36 0.12 -1.93
N LYS A 227 -5.83 0.78 -0.86
CA LYS A 227 -6.00 0.17 0.48
C LYS A 227 -7.46 -0.19 0.79
N ALA A 228 -8.40 0.56 0.23
CA ALA A 228 -9.83 0.30 0.33
C ALA A 228 -10.49 0.39 -1.06
N THR A 229 -11.75 -0.03 -1.15
CA THR A 229 -12.56 0.09 -2.38
C THR A 229 -12.86 1.55 -2.74
N SER A 230 -12.78 2.49 -1.80
CA SER A 230 -12.77 3.92 -2.09
C SER A 230 -11.55 4.34 -2.94
N ASP A 231 -10.37 3.79 -2.65
CA ASP A 231 -9.17 4.03 -3.48
C ASP A 231 -9.30 3.35 -4.85
N LEU A 232 -9.93 2.17 -4.89
CA LEU A 232 -10.22 1.48 -6.16
C LEU A 232 -11.15 2.33 -7.04
N LEU A 233 -12.16 2.98 -6.45
CA LEU A 233 -13.02 3.91 -7.19
C LEU A 233 -12.23 5.08 -7.77
N LEU A 234 -11.27 5.64 -7.01
CA LEU A 234 -10.41 6.71 -7.51
C LEU A 234 -9.63 6.29 -8.75
N VAL A 235 -8.91 5.16 -8.70
CA VAL A 235 -8.01 4.74 -9.79
C VAL A 235 -8.75 4.13 -10.99
N GLN A 236 -9.98 3.67 -10.82
CA GLN A 236 -10.84 3.20 -11.92
C GLN A 236 -11.64 4.32 -12.60
N SER A 237 -11.74 5.50 -11.98
CA SER A 237 -12.51 6.62 -12.50
C SER A 237 -11.78 7.44 -13.57
N ASP A 238 -12.51 8.37 -14.16
CA ASP A 238 -12.02 9.39 -15.08
C ASP A 238 -11.13 10.48 -14.44
N LEU A 239 -10.82 10.40 -13.14
CA LEU A 239 -9.72 11.17 -12.54
C LEU A 239 -8.36 10.82 -13.16
N TYR A 240 -8.27 9.60 -13.70
CA TYR A 240 -7.08 9.10 -14.37
C TYR A 240 -7.43 8.61 -15.77
N THR A 241 -6.39 8.55 -16.59
CA THR A 241 -6.39 7.95 -17.92
C THR A 241 -5.33 6.86 -17.95
N LEU A 242 -5.54 5.83 -18.76
CA LEU A 242 -4.54 4.78 -18.96
C LEU A 242 -3.77 5.08 -20.25
N VAL A 243 -2.51 5.44 -20.13
CA VAL A 243 -1.63 5.78 -21.27
C VAL A 243 -0.41 4.88 -21.19
N ASP A 244 -0.21 4.00 -22.17
CA ASP A 244 0.94 3.08 -22.25
C ASP A 244 1.17 2.25 -20.97
N GLY A 245 0.08 1.86 -20.29
CA GLY A 245 0.13 1.11 -19.03
C GLY A 245 0.29 1.97 -17.76
N PHE A 246 0.41 3.29 -17.90
CA PHE A 246 0.51 4.23 -16.79
C PHE A 246 -0.83 4.85 -16.43
N VAL A 247 -1.18 4.81 -15.14
CA VAL A 247 -2.32 5.54 -14.57
C VAL A 247 -1.93 7.01 -14.44
N THR A 248 -2.33 7.80 -15.43
CA THR A 248 -1.90 9.20 -15.60
C THR A 248 -3.04 10.14 -15.24
N ARG A 249 -2.74 11.21 -14.50
CA ARG A 249 -3.73 12.21 -14.11
C ARG A 249 -4.46 12.77 -15.33
N ASN A 250 -5.80 12.74 -15.31
CA ASN A 250 -6.58 13.32 -16.39
C ASN A 250 -6.39 14.85 -16.43
N LYS A 251 -6.08 15.40 -17.60
CA LYS A 251 -5.90 16.86 -17.79
C LYS A 251 -7.19 17.65 -17.58
N ALA A 252 -8.35 17.00 -17.70
CA ALA A 252 -9.65 17.62 -17.39
C ALA A 252 -9.81 17.90 -15.88
N ARG A 253 -9.07 17.20 -15.01
CA ARG A 253 -9.07 17.48 -13.57
C ARG A 253 -8.23 18.72 -13.28
N THR A 254 -8.90 19.84 -13.06
CA THR A 254 -8.26 21.13 -12.72
C THR A 254 -7.65 21.13 -11.30
N ASN A 255 -8.29 20.45 -10.35
CA ASN A 255 -7.79 20.33 -8.98
C ASN A 255 -6.79 19.17 -8.84
N PRO A 256 -5.52 19.42 -8.48
CA PRO A 256 -4.52 18.37 -8.34
C PRO A 256 -4.82 17.39 -7.21
N THR A 257 -5.67 17.74 -6.24
CA THR A 257 -6.03 16.82 -5.13
C THR A 257 -7.12 15.82 -5.54
N ASN A 258 -7.04 14.62 -4.97
CA ASN A 258 -8.11 13.62 -5.07
C ASN A 258 -9.32 14.06 -4.24
N PRO A 259 -10.55 13.74 -4.69
CA PRO A 259 -11.71 13.87 -3.83
C PRO A 259 -11.63 12.93 -2.63
N ALA A 260 -12.24 13.34 -1.51
CA ALA A 260 -12.39 12.48 -0.35
C ALA A 260 -13.55 11.51 -0.57
N ILE A 261 -13.30 10.20 -0.52
CA ILE A 261 -14.33 9.17 -0.73
C ILE A 261 -14.44 8.28 0.51
N GLU A 262 -15.64 8.25 1.10
CA GLU A 262 -16.00 7.36 2.21
C GLU A 262 -17.15 6.46 1.75
N LEU A 263 -16.88 5.17 1.61
CA LEU A 263 -17.89 4.16 1.28
C LEU A 263 -18.20 3.31 2.49
N GLY A 264 -19.49 3.08 2.73
CA GLY A 264 -19.99 2.26 3.83
C GLY A 264 -19.52 0.80 3.79
N PRO A 265 -19.74 0.04 4.87
CA PRO A 265 -19.30 -1.35 5.00
C PRO A 265 -19.82 -2.26 3.88
N GLU A 266 -20.95 -1.92 3.26
CA GLU A 266 -21.56 -2.62 2.12
C GLU A 266 -20.66 -2.63 0.88
N PHE A 267 -19.74 -1.66 0.76
CA PHE A 267 -18.76 -1.54 -0.33
C PHE A 267 -17.39 -2.10 0.05
N LYS A 268 -17.18 -2.60 1.27
CA LYS A 268 -15.85 -2.98 1.76
C LYS A 268 -15.21 -4.12 0.96
N LYS A 269 -16.02 -5.09 0.50
CA LYS A 269 -15.54 -6.21 -0.33
C LYS A 269 -15.58 -5.83 -1.80
N VAL A 270 -14.53 -6.16 -2.55
CA VAL A 270 -14.42 -5.83 -3.99
C VAL A 270 -15.62 -6.35 -4.79
N ALA A 271 -16.07 -7.58 -4.56
CA ALA A 271 -17.24 -8.12 -5.26
C ALA A 271 -18.52 -7.30 -5.02
N SER A 272 -18.76 -6.89 -3.77
CA SER A 272 -19.90 -6.05 -3.40
C SER A 272 -19.77 -4.62 -3.94
N PHE A 273 -18.56 -4.06 -3.93
CA PHE A 273 -18.27 -2.78 -4.56
C PHE A 273 -18.59 -2.81 -6.06
N LEU A 274 -18.06 -3.80 -6.79
CA LEU A 274 -18.27 -3.93 -8.23
C LEU A 274 -19.74 -4.17 -8.59
N SER A 275 -20.48 -4.96 -7.80
CA SER A 275 -21.90 -5.20 -8.07
C SER A 275 -22.76 -3.95 -7.86
N ARG A 276 -22.34 -3.03 -6.98
CA ARG A 276 -23.08 -1.82 -6.62
C ARG A 276 -22.88 -0.66 -7.59
N PHE A 277 -21.88 -0.72 -8.47
CA PHE A 277 -21.66 0.26 -9.54
C PHE A 277 -21.85 -0.41 -10.90
N LYS A 278 -23.00 -0.20 -11.54
CA LYS A 278 -23.27 -0.76 -12.89
C LYS A 278 -22.25 -0.27 -13.94
N SER A 279 -21.78 0.97 -13.79
CA SER A 279 -20.52 1.46 -14.34
C SER A 279 -19.82 2.34 -13.32
N ILE A 280 -18.51 2.55 -13.47
CA ILE A 280 -17.80 3.54 -12.65
C ILE A 280 -18.33 4.94 -12.97
N PRO A 281 -18.77 5.73 -11.97
CA PRO A 281 -19.26 7.08 -12.20
C PRO A 281 -18.14 8.03 -12.64
N SER A 282 -18.50 9.05 -13.40
CA SER A 282 -17.61 10.20 -13.63
C SER A 282 -17.47 10.99 -12.33
N ILE A 283 -16.23 11.22 -11.90
CA ILE A 283 -15.91 11.96 -10.67
C ILE A 283 -14.78 12.99 -10.89
N VAL A 284 -14.48 13.33 -12.15
CA VAL A 284 -13.46 14.33 -12.51
C VAL A 284 -13.74 15.71 -11.90
N GLU A 285 -15.00 16.04 -11.62
CA GLU A 285 -15.44 17.30 -10.98
C GLU A 285 -15.83 17.11 -9.49
N LEU A 286 -15.55 15.95 -8.88
CA LEU A 286 -15.91 15.65 -7.50
C LEU A 286 -14.94 16.30 -6.50
N ASP A 287 -15.45 16.79 -5.37
CA ASP A 287 -14.69 17.20 -4.20
C ASP A 287 -14.78 16.17 -3.06
N SER A 288 -15.98 15.64 -2.79
CA SER A 288 -16.18 14.58 -1.81
C SER A 288 -17.40 13.73 -2.08
N LEU A 289 -17.29 12.43 -1.80
CA LEU A 289 -18.40 11.48 -1.83
C LEU A 289 -18.46 10.72 -0.49
N LYS A 290 -19.64 10.71 0.13
CA LYS A 290 -19.94 9.84 1.27
C LYS A 290 -21.14 8.97 0.98
N VAL A 291 -20.99 7.65 1.08
CA VAL A 291 -22.07 6.68 0.84
C VAL A 291 -22.25 5.80 2.07
N SER A 292 -23.48 5.65 2.55
CA SER A 292 -23.80 4.77 3.68
C SER A 292 -25.15 4.06 3.50
N GLY A 293 -25.23 2.81 3.93
CA GLY A 293 -26.42 1.97 3.78
C GLY A 293 -26.48 1.24 2.43
N ASP A 294 -27.63 0.63 2.13
CA ASP A 294 -27.85 -0.19 0.94
C ASP A 294 -28.07 0.65 -0.33
N VAL A 295 -26.97 1.23 -0.84
CA VAL A 295 -26.96 2.12 -2.01
C VAL A 295 -26.42 1.40 -3.25
N TRP A 296 -27.06 1.63 -4.39
CA TRP A 296 -26.69 1.10 -5.70
C TRP A 296 -26.65 2.23 -6.73
N PHE A 297 -25.72 2.14 -7.67
CA PHE A 297 -25.50 3.15 -8.71
C PHE A 297 -25.73 2.55 -10.10
N GLY A 298 -26.56 3.23 -10.88
CA GLY A 298 -26.76 2.98 -12.30
C GLY A 298 -25.52 3.25 -13.15
N SER A 299 -25.69 3.10 -14.45
CA SER A 299 -24.68 3.35 -15.48
C SER A 299 -24.69 4.83 -15.90
N GLY A 300 -23.52 5.37 -16.25
CA GLY A 300 -23.41 6.76 -16.74
C GLY A 300 -23.62 7.85 -15.69
N VAL A 301 -23.59 7.51 -14.39
CA VAL A 301 -23.72 8.48 -13.30
C VAL A 301 -22.55 9.48 -13.28
N VAL A 302 -22.84 10.75 -13.04
CA VAL A 302 -21.86 11.83 -12.91
C VAL A 302 -21.99 12.47 -11.53
N LEU A 303 -20.88 12.57 -10.78
CA LEU A 303 -20.84 13.16 -9.44
C LEU A 303 -19.94 14.39 -9.43
N LYS A 304 -20.44 15.51 -8.92
CA LYS A 304 -19.78 16.83 -8.91
C LYS A 304 -19.85 17.48 -7.54
N GLY A 305 -18.79 18.22 -7.17
CA GLY A 305 -18.75 18.93 -5.89
C GLY A 305 -18.85 17.99 -4.69
N LYS A 306 -19.75 18.30 -3.74
CA LYS A 306 -19.93 17.49 -2.51
C LYS A 306 -21.21 16.67 -2.58
N VAL A 307 -21.11 15.35 -2.53
CA VAL A 307 -22.26 14.45 -2.60
C VAL A 307 -22.31 13.53 -1.38
N THR A 308 -23.47 13.46 -0.72
CA THR A 308 -23.76 12.47 0.31
C THR A 308 -24.93 11.61 -0.13
N VAL A 309 -24.81 10.30 -0.02
CA VAL A 309 -25.90 9.36 -0.27
C VAL A 309 -26.06 8.44 0.93
N LYS A 310 -27.23 8.50 1.56
CA LYS A 310 -27.54 7.76 2.77
C LYS A 310 -28.85 7.02 2.58
N ALA A 311 -28.78 5.69 2.60
CA ALA A 311 -29.95 4.84 2.71
C ALA A 311 -30.22 4.53 4.20
N ASN A 312 -31.44 4.84 4.66
CA ASN A 312 -31.86 4.48 6.02
C ASN A 312 -31.97 2.96 6.19
N ALA A 313 -31.94 2.49 7.43
CA ALA A 313 -32.03 1.07 7.74
C ALA A 313 -33.27 0.43 7.09
N GLY A 314 -33.07 -0.70 6.40
CA GLY A 314 -34.13 -1.41 5.68
C GLY A 314 -34.56 -0.77 4.35
N THR A 315 -33.96 0.35 3.95
CA THR A 315 -34.24 1.01 2.68
C THR A 315 -33.14 0.70 1.67
N LYS A 316 -33.52 0.33 0.45
CA LYS A 316 -32.62 0.24 -0.70
C LYS A 316 -32.74 1.52 -1.51
N LEU A 317 -31.61 2.13 -1.86
CA LEU A 317 -31.58 3.33 -2.69
C LEU A 317 -30.82 3.04 -4.00
N GLU A 318 -31.47 3.33 -5.13
CA GLU A 318 -30.90 3.10 -6.46
C GLU A 318 -30.76 4.45 -7.18
N ILE A 319 -29.53 4.90 -7.39
CA ILE A 319 -29.24 6.07 -8.22
C ILE A 319 -29.49 5.68 -9.69
N PRO A 320 -30.38 6.37 -10.43
CA PRO A 320 -30.78 5.94 -11.76
C PRO A 320 -29.67 6.10 -12.81
N ASP A 321 -29.82 5.41 -13.94
CA ASP A 321 -28.93 5.55 -15.09
C ASP A 321 -28.85 7.03 -15.54
N ASN A 322 -27.64 7.50 -15.85
CA ASN A 322 -27.31 8.86 -16.30
C ASN A 322 -27.64 9.99 -15.31
N ALA A 323 -27.85 9.67 -14.02
CA ALA A 323 -28.06 10.69 -13.00
C ALA A 323 -26.84 11.62 -12.87
N VAL A 324 -27.10 12.92 -12.71
CA VAL A 324 -26.08 13.93 -12.41
C VAL A 324 -26.34 14.46 -11.01
N LEU A 325 -25.43 14.18 -10.08
CA LEU A 325 -25.51 14.62 -8.69
C LEU A 325 -24.44 15.68 -8.42
N GLU A 326 -24.88 16.90 -8.16
CA GLU A 326 -24.00 18.04 -7.90
C GLU A 326 -24.39 18.73 -6.60
N ASN A 327 -23.47 18.81 -5.64
CA ASN A 327 -23.66 19.50 -4.36
C ASN A 327 -24.98 19.11 -3.65
N LYS A 328 -25.27 17.80 -3.59
CA LYS A 328 -26.57 17.26 -3.16
C LYS A 328 -26.39 16.20 -2.07
N ASP A 329 -27.27 16.24 -1.08
CA ASP A 329 -27.46 15.19 -0.09
C ASP A 329 -28.73 14.41 -0.43
N ILE A 330 -28.63 13.08 -0.50
CA ILE A 330 -29.73 12.16 -0.81
C ILE A 330 -29.94 11.25 0.39
N ASN A 331 -31.08 11.38 1.07
CA ASN A 331 -31.42 10.65 2.29
C ASN A 331 -32.53 9.61 2.10
N GLY A 332 -33.18 9.62 0.93
CA GLY A 332 -34.25 8.70 0.58
C GLY A 332 -34.62 8.78 -0.90
N PRO A 333 -35.51 7.89 -1.38
CA PRO A 333 -35.99 7.89 -2.78
C PRO A 333 -36.63 9.21 -3.22
N GLU A 334 -37.17 9.99 -2.28
CA GLU A 334 -37.75 11.31 -2.50
C GLU A 334 -36.73 12.37 -2.94
N ASP A 335 -35.45 12.13 -2.66
CA ASP A 335 -34.35 13.05 -2.99
C ASP A 335 -33.67 12.70 -4.33
N LEU A 336 -34.14 11.67 -5.06
CA LEU A 336 -33.51 11.21 -6.31
C LEU A 336 -33.81 12.14 -7.49
#